data_AF-A0A0G0QQK1-F1
#
_entry.id   AF-A0A0G0QQK1-F1
#
_cell.length_a   1.000
_cell.length_b   1.000
_cell.length_c   1.000
_cell.angle_alpha   90.00
_cell.angle_beta   90.00
_cell.angle_gamma   90.00
#
_symmetry.space_group_name_H-M   'P 1'
#
loop_
_entity.id
_entity.type
_entity.pdbx_description
1 polymer ?
#
loop_
_entity_poly.entity_id
_entity_poly.type
_entity_poly.pdbx_seq_one_letter_code
_entity_poly.pdbx_strand_id
1 'polypeptide(L)'
;MLMKIKNKILLVTFVLVLFISQIYFIAPQSVFAVSTNCNNRFVTLVNPVRGRDLWKDKSLNPIQDQYTTISVYKFPATWLLQYDVLKDAKVLEEIKKFDDSSELGVLLEVSQSSAEAARVIYPHAVPWFNPNAVFLSGYSQSDRRKLIDKLFTDFRESFGYYPKSVGAWWIDSYSLNYLKEKYGIKAAMIVADQKTTDSYGIWGQWWGVPYYPSKVNILTPATSLENKLNVLVIQWAQRDPLLAFGDGTKFSNYSLQANDYTERGKDTLYFKQLVDSYLDCKNPVGQITVGLETGIESVGHIKEYRNQLAVLREISNLKFITMSRMSEEFAKVYPEIPHYAEVSLYDSIWKMTTKDRLNEKFKENISYNAEIPFADYFTADKSHFLDRRLPEKTQQRNLFWFPYFLIASLALLLFSYQRGIIRVWLAGMLFAFASFGLILRSYYQMGWKIYFGPQLPFLEFFQILLVLGSFFVIWFLSRLKFMGKNPYLLWLIPLIFGLDFLVLSIRVSYISEKYYVGFMRDALNFVGFEVKPFLNITFVKLDFPSYLSSAFLKIDLKYVWDNPISALIFYPMIHVVLGIIFSYLLVKLSPRLQKICIGILIIIFLFYLLGILRADPRQVVPILLQ
;
A
#
# COMPACT_ATOMS: atom_id res chain seq x y z
N MET A 1 23.66 -63.33 -36.58
CA MET A 1 22.25 -63.39 -36.16
C MET A 1 21.88 -62.33 -35.10
N LEU A 2 22.78 -61.97 -34.17
CA LEU A 2 22.55 -60.95 -33.13
C LEU A 2 22.40 -59.48 -33.63
N MET A 3 23.02 -59.11 -34.76
CA MET A 3 22.93 -57.74 -35.30
C MET A 3 21.57 -57.40 -35.95
N LYS A 4 20.85 -58.41 -36.48
CA LYS A 4 19.51 -58.23 -37.06
C LYS A 4 18.41 -58.03 -36.00
N ILE A 5 18.65 -58.47 -34.76
CA ILE A 5 17.69 -58.35 -33.64
C ILE A 5 17.79 -56.95 -33.02
N LYS A 6 18.99 -56.37 -32.91
CA LYS A 6 19.20 -55.02 -32.36
C LYS A 6 18.53 -53.93 -33.22
N ASN A 7 18.62 -54.02 -34.54
CA ASN A 7 18.00 -53.04 -35.44
C ASN A 7 16.47 -53.15 -35.48
N LYS A 8 15.91 -54.35 -35.27
CA LYS A 8 14.45 -54.52 -35.15
C LYS A 8 13.91 -53.95 -33.84
N ILE A 9 14.64 -54.11 -32.73
CA ILE A 9 14.25 -53.54 -31.44
C ILE A 9 14.31 -52.01 -31.51
N LEU A 10 15.38 -51.44 -32.07
CA LEU A 10 15.51 -49.98 -32.21
C LEU A 10 14.41 -49.36 -33.09
N LEU A 11 14.03 -50.03 -34.18
CA LEU A 11 12.95 -49.58 -35.06
C LEU A 11 11.57 -49.67 -34.38
N VAL A 12 11.32 -50.74 -33.60
CA VAL A 12 10.08 -50.88 -32.83
C VAL A 12 10.00 -49.83 -31.73
N THR A 13 11.10 -49.54 -31.03
CA THR A 13 11.14 -48.46 -30.02
C THR A 13 10.94 -47.08 -30.65
N PHE A 14 11.51 -46.82 -31.83
CA PHE A 14 11.33 -45.54 -32.52
C PHE A 14 9.90 -45.33 -33.03
N VAL A 15 9.25 -46.39 -33.54
CA VAL A 15 7.84 -46.35 -33.95
C VAL A 15 6.91 -46.21 -32.75
N LEU A 16 7.20 -46.86 -31.62
CA LEU A 16 6.43 -46.69 -30.38
C LEU A 16 6.54 -45.27 -29.81
N VAL A 17 7.71 -44.64 -29.87
CA VAL A 17 7.91 -43.26 -29.42
C VAL A 17 7.17 -42.26 -30.34
N LEU A 18 7.13 -42.51 -31.65
CA LEU A 18 6.33 -41.72 -32.59
C LEU A 18 4.81 -41.92 -32.42
N PHE A 19 4.37 -43.13 -32.05
CA PHE A 19 2.96 -43.40 -31.78
C PHE A 19 2.50 -42.78 -30.45
N ILE A 20 3.35 -42.83 -29.41
CA ILE A 20 3.08 -42.19 -28.12
C ILE A 20 3.12 -40.66 -28.23
N SER A 21 3.97 -40.08 -29.09
CA SER A 21 3.99 -38.63 -29.32
C SER A 21 2.78 -38.11 -30.11
N GLN A 22 2.13 -38.95 -30.93
CA GLN A 22 0.87 -38.60 -31.60
C GLN A 22 -0.36 -38.77 -30.70
N ILE A 23 -0.34 -39.68 -29.71
CA ILE A 23 -1.44 -39.83 -28.74
C ILE A 23 -1.56 -38.60 -27.81
N TYR A 24 -0.48 -37.83 -27.63
CA TYR A 24 -0.53 -36.55 -26.89
C TYR A 24 -1.22 -35.40 -27.63
N PHE A 25 -1.55 -35.55 -28.93
CA PHE A 25 -2.20 -34.50 -29.73
C PHE A 25 -3.66 -34.79 -30.11
N ILE A 26 -4.23 -35.94 -29.70
CA ILE A 26 -5.62 -36.33 -30.03
C ILE A 26 -6.38 -36.75 -28.76
N ALA A 27 -6.16 -36.04 -27.66
CA ALA A 27 -7.19 -35.98 -26.62
C ALA A 27 -8.21 -34.93 -27.07
N PRO A 28 -9.47 -35.28 -27.36
CA PRO A 28 -10.50 -34.26 -27.49
C PRO A 28 -10.52 -33.50 -26.17
N GLN A 29 -10.14 -32.23 -26.19
CA GLN A 29 -10.49 -31.34 -25.09
C GLN A 29 -12.01 -31.33 -25.07
N SER A 30 -12.59 -32.07 -24.13
CA SER A 30 -13.97 -31.89 -23.73
C SER A 30 -14.06 -30.45 -23.23
N VAL A 31 -14.40 -29.53 -24.14
CA VAL A 31 -14.97 -28.24 -23.80
C VAL A 31 -16.27 -28.60 -23.10
N PHE A 32 -16.19 -28.72 -21.77
CA PHE A 32 -17.38 -28.69 -20.95
C PHE A 32 -18.00 -27.32 -21.22
N ALA A 33 -19.01 -27.29 -22.08
CA ALA A 33 -20.00 -26.25 -22.06
C ALA A 33 -20.62 -26.35 -20.66
N VAL A 34 -20.06 -25.58 -19.72
CA VAL A 34 -20.67 -25.35 -18.42
C VAL A 34 -22.02 -24.74 -18.77
N SER A 35 -23.09 -25.51 -18.63
CA SER A 35 -24.42 -24.94 -18.59
C SER A 35 -24.39 -23.93 -17.45
N THR A 36 -24.34 -22.64 -17.76
CA THR A 36 -24.19 -21.61 -16.73
C THR A 36 -25.42 -21.69 -15.85
N ASN A 37 -25.27 -22.36 -14.71
CA ASN A 37 -26.31 -22.45 -13.71
C ASN A 37 -26.52 -21.04 -13.16
N CYS A 38 -27.60 -20.39 -13.56
CA CYS A 38 -27.88 -18.99 -13.26
C CYS A 38 -28.34 -18.77 -11.81
N ASN A 39 -28.06 -19.71 -10.90
CA ASN A 39 -28.52 -19.70 -9.50
C ASN A 39 -27.64 -18.86 -8.55
N ASN A 40 -26.51 -18.34 -9.04
CA ASN A 40 -25.53 -17.58 -8.25
C ASN A 40 -25.66 -16.09 -8.56
N ARG A 41 -26.80 -15.49 -8.22
CA ARG A 41 -27.07 -14.06 -8.38
C ARG A 41 -27.16 -13.41 -7.01
N PHE A 42 -26.30 -12.44 -6.80
CA PHE A 42 -26.08 -11.84 -5.50
C PHE A 42 -26.22 -10.32 -5.56
N VAL A 43 -26.77 -9.77 -4.49
CA VAL A 43 -26.69 -8.34 -4.22
C VAL A 43 -26.02 -8.16 -2.86
N THR A 44 -25.03 -7.28 -2.84
CA THR A 44 -24.32 -6.87 -1.63
C THR A 44 -24.76 -5.47 -1.30
N LEU A 45 -25.58 -5.32 -0.26
CA LEU A 45 -25.93 -3.99 0.23
C LEU A 45 -24.75 -3.45 1.03
N VAL A 46 -24.17 -2.33 0.62
CA VAL A 46 -23.02 -1.72 1.31
C VAL A 46 -23.29 -0.26 1.60
N ASN A 47 -23.07 0.19 2.83
CA ASN A 47 -23.34 1.55 3.26
C ASN A 47 -22.07 2.14 3.90
N PRO A 48 -21.30 2.97 3.18
CA PRO A 48 -20.20 3.73 3.77
C PRO A 48 -20.72 4.77 4.76
N VAL A 49 -20.19 4.74 6.00
CA VAL A 49 -20.58 5.63 7.09
C VAL A 49 -19.37 6.47 7.50
N ARG A 50 -19.37 7.75 7.13
CA ARG A 50 -18.38 8.73 7.57
C ARG A 50 -18.76 9.37 8.90
N GLY A 51 -17.83 10.09 9.53
CA GLY A 51 -18.12 10.93 10.69
C GLY A 51 -19.27 11.90 10.45
N ARG A 52 -20.12 12.07 11.45
CA ARG A 52 -21.38 12.86 11.34
C ARG A 52 -21.18 14.33 11.01
N ASP A 53 -19.99 14.88 11.24
CA ASP A 53 -19.63 16.24 10.83
C ASP A 53 -19.62 16.45 9.31
N LEU A 54 -19.50 15.37 8.52
CA LEU A 54 -19.57 15.38 7.07
C LEU A 54 -20.99 15.15 6.53
N TRP A 55 -21.97 14.85 7.38
CA TRP A 55 -23.35 14.62 6.95
C TRP A 55 -24.05 15.95 6.68
N LYS A 56 -24.91 16.00 5.66
CA LYS A 56 -25.59 17.23 5.24
C LYS A 56 -26.38 17.90 6.38
N ASP A 57 -27.03 17.12 7.25
CA ASP A 57 -27.85 17.62 8.36
C ASP A 57 -27.28 17.35 9.77
N LYS A 58 -26.15 16.61 9.85
CA LYS A 58 -25.49 16.18 11.10
C LYS A 58 -26.40 15.47 12.12
N SER A 59 -27.58 15.02 11.70
CA SER A 59 -28.57 14.37 12.57
C SER A 59 -28.34 12.86 12.61
N LEU A 60 -29.13 12.12 13.40
CA LEU A 60 -29.12 10.65 13.34
C LEU A 60 -30.08 10.11 12.26
N ASN A 61 -30.90 10.98 11.66
CA ASN A 61 -31.93 10.57 10.71
C ASN A 61 -31.33 9.82 9.50
N PRO A 62 -30.21 10.23 8.89
CA PRO A 62 -29.68 9.52 7.72
C PRO A 62 -29.38 8.05 7.98
N ILE A 63 -28.76 7.75 9.12
CA ILE A 63 -28.44 6.36 9.50
C ILE A 63 -29.70 5.58 9.90
N GLN A 64 -30.62 6.22 10.63
CA GLN A 64 -31.88 5.62 11.08
C GLN A 64 -32.80 5.31 9.90
N ASP A 65 -32.97 6.25 8.97
CA ASP A 65 -33.82 6.12 7.78
C ASP A 65 -33.28 5.05 6.83
N GLN A 66 -31.95 5.01 6.64
CA GLN A 66 -31.30 4.02 5.80
C GLN A 66 -31.44 2.61 6.40
N TYR A 67 -31.18 2.46 7.71
CA TYR A 67 -31.37 1.17 8.40
C TYR A 67 -32.85 0.73 8.39
N THR A 68 -33.78 1.65 8.66
CA THR A 68 -35.22 1.38 8.62
C THR A 68 -35.66 0.92 7.23
N THR A 69 -35.15 1.58 6.18
CA THR A 69 -35.48 1.25 4.79
C THR A 69 -35.02 -0.16 4.39
N ILE A 70 -33.86 -0.60 4.87
CA ILE A 70 -33.32 -1.95 4.60
C ILE A 70 -34.04 -3.00 5.46
N SER A 71 -34.24 -2.72 6.75
CA SER A 71 -34.79 -3.68 7.72
C SER A 71 -36.24 -4.08 7.46
N VAL A 72 -37.04 -3.23 6.80
CA VAL A 72 -38.40 -3.58 6.31
C VAL A 72 -38.39 -4.88 5.49
N TYR A 73 -37.32 -5.12 4.74
CA TYR A 73 -37.17 -6.32 3.92
C TYR A 73 -36.36 -7.44 4.60
N LYS A 74 -35.78 -7.18 5.77
CA LYS A 74 -34.83 -8.08 6.46
C LYS A 74 -33.64 -8.46 5.56
N PHE A 75 -33.21 -7.54 4.70
CA PHE A 75 -32.06 -7.78 3.84
C PHE A 75 -30.76 -7.62 4.63
N PRO A 76 -29.82 -8.59 4.54
CA PRO A 76 -28.47 -8.42 5.04
C PRO A 76 -27.78 -7.22 4.39
N ALA A 77 -27.01 -6.46 5.17
CA ALA A 77 -26.26 -5.30 4.69
C ALA A 77 -24.90 -5.19 5.36
N THR A 78 -23.95 -4.55 4.69
CA THR A 78 -22.61 -4.26 5.24
C THR A 78 -22.49 -2.76 5.50
N TRP A 79 -22.14 -2.36 6.72
CA TRP A 79 -21.91 -0.98 7.11
C TRP A 79 -20.42 -0.74 7.30
N LEU A 80 -19.81 0.07 6.44
CA LEU A 80 -18.37 0.35 6.48
C LEU A 80 -18.14 1.62 7.28
N LEU A 81 -17.59 1.47 8.49
CA LEU A 81 -17.47 2.56 9.44
C LEU A 81 -16.11 3.26 9.32
N GLN A 82 -16.12 4.58 9.12
CA GLN A 82 -14.92 5.41 9.27
C GLN A 82 -14.52 5.48 10.75
N TYR A 83 -13.24 5.74 11.03
CA TYR A 83 -12.73 5.92 12.39
C TYR A 83 -13.57 6.86 13.27
N ASP A 84 -13.97 8.02 12.74
CA ASP A 84 -14.74 9.02 13.50
C ASP A 84 -16.08 8.50 14.01
N VAL A 85 -16.69 7.55 13.29
CA VAL A 85 -17.92 6.90 13.74
C VAL A 85 -17.69 6.13 15.04
N LEU A 86 -16.51 5.53 15.22
CA LEU A 86 -16.14 4.85 16.46
C LEU A 86 -15.97 5.79 17.65
N LYS A 87 -15.96 7.11 17.42
CA LYS A 87 -15.85 8.15 18.45
C LYS A 87 -17.15 8.90 18.69
N ASP A 88 -18.16 8.72 17.83
CA ASP A 88 -19.49 9.27 18.03
C ASP A 88 -20.37 8.28 18.81
N ALA A 89 -20.47 8.49 20.12
CA ALA A 89 -21.26 7.63 21.00
C ALA A 89 -22.73 7.49 20.55
N LYS A 90 -23.34 8.56 20.02
CA LYS A 90 -24.75 8.53 19.58
C LYS A 90 -24.91 7.65 18.34
N VAL A 91 -24.02 7.78 17.36
CA VAL A 91 -24.05 6.95 16.16
C VAL A 91 -23.75 5.48 16.50
N LEU A 92 -22.80 5.22 17.41
CA LEU A 92 -22.51 3.87 17.88
C LEU A 92 -23.70 3.23 18.60
N GLU A 93 -24.42 3.98 19.43
CA GLU A 93 -25.65 3.50 20.08
C GLU A 93 -26.72 3.10 19.07
N GLU A 94 -26.87 3.84 17.96
CA GLU A 94 -27.77 3.46 16.87
C GLU A 94 -27.29 2.19 16.14
N ILE A 95 -26.00 2.12 15.77
CA ILE A 95 -25.43 0.97 15.05
C ILE A 95 -25.54 -0.31 15.88
N LYS A 96 -25.36 -0.23 17.20
CA LYS A 96 -25.48 -1.39 18.11
C LYS A 96 -26.91 -1.96 18.22
N LYS A 97 -27.91 -1.25 17.70
CA LYS A 97 -29.30 -1.75 17.61
C LYS A 97 -29.55 -2.54 16.32
N PHE A 98 -28.62 -2.52 15.36
CA PHE A 98 -28.78 -3.24 14.11
C PHE A 98 -28.82 -4.75 14.38
N ASP A 99 -29.68 -5.44 13.64
CA ASP A 99 -29.81 -6.89 13.74
C ASP A 99 -28.57 -7.64 13.25
N ASP A 100 -28.49 -8.92 13.62
CA ASP A 100 -27.36 -9.82 13.29
C ASP A 100 -27.17 -10.07 11.78
N SER A 101 -28.12 -9.65 10.93
CA SER A 101 -27.94 -9.71 9.47
C SER A 101 -27.07 -8.56 8.94
N SER A 102 -26.81 -7.54 9.77
CA SER A 102 -25.90 -6.44 9.46
C SER A 102 -24.45 -6.82 9.78
N GLU A 103 -23.60 -6.83 8.76
CA GLU A 103 -22.15 -6.90 8.93
C GLU A 103 -21.58 -5.50 9.19
N LEU A 104 -20.80 -5.36 10.27
CA LEU A 104 -19.98 -4.15 10.49
C LEU A 104 -18.58 -4.37 9.93
N GLY A 105 -18.16 -3.47 9.04
CA GLY A 105 -16.82 -3.41 8.46
C GLY A 105 -16.20 -2.03 8.64
N VAL A 106 -15.09 -1.79 7.95
CA VAL A 106 -14.32 -0.54 8.09
C VAL A 106 -14.22 0.21 6.76
N LEU A 107 -14.48 1.51 6.79
CA LEU A 107 -14.15 2.45 5.72
C LEU A 107 -12.73 2.98 5.97
N LEU A 108 -11.78 2.65 5.09
CA LEU A 108 -10.35 2.94 5.23
C LEU A 108 -9.96 4.39 4.86
N GLU A 109 -10.90 5.33 4.99
CA GLU A 109 -10.66 6.74 4.77
C GLU A 109 -10.06 7.40 6.01
N VAL A 110 -8.87 7.94 5.85
CA VAL A 110 -8.13 8.59 6.93
C VAL A 110 -8.70 9.98 7.17
N SER A 111 -9.16 10.21 8.40
CA SER A 111 -9.51 11.54 8.91
C SER A 111 -8.40 12.10 9.79
N GLN A 112 -8.47 13.41 10.09
CA GLN A 112 -7.55 14.05 11.02
C GLN A 112 -7.56 13.37 12.39
N SER A 113 -8.75 13.04 12.93
CA SER A 113 -8.86 12.38 14.24
C SER A 113 -8.22 10.99 14.23
N SER A 114 -8.36 10.24 13.14
CA SER A 114 -7.78 8.91 12.98
C SER A 114 -6.25 8.95 12.92
N ALA A 115 -5.69 9.92 12.19
CA ALA A 115 -4.26 10.14 12.10
C ALA A 115 -3.68 10.57 13.46
N GLU A 116 -4.36 11.47 14.17
CA GLU A 116 -3.94 11.92 15.50
C GLU A 116 -3.95 10.78 16.52
N ALA A 117 -5.00 9.97 16.52
CA ALA A 117 -5.09 8.78 17.37
C ALA A 117 -4.01 7.73 17.04
N ALA A 118 -3.62 7.61 15.77
CA ALA A 118 -2.54 6.74 15.31
C ALA A 118 -1.13 7.34 15.49
N ARG A 119 -1.03 8.58 15.99
CA ARG A 119 0.24 9.33 16.12
C ARG A 119 0.95 9.46 14.75
N VAL A 120 0.19 9.88 13.75
CA VAL A 120 0.60 10.15 12.37
C VAL A 120 0.26 11.59 12.02
N ILE A 121 1.13 12.27 11.27
CA ILE A 121 0.86 13.63 10.78
C ILE A 121 -0.23 13.58 9.72
N TYR A 122 -1.37 14.22 9.99
CA TYR A 122 -2.36 14.53 8.97
C TYR A 122 -1.92 15.74 8.12
N PRO A 123 -2.05 15.70 6.78
CA PRO A 123 -1.67 16.83 5.92
C PRO A 123 -2.38 18.14 6.31
N HIS A 124 -1.61 19.22 6.46
CA HIS A 124 -2.16 20.54 6.79
C HIS A 124 -2.64 21.28 5.54
N ALA A 125 -3.72 22.07 5.67
CA ALA A 125 -4.31 22.89 4.61
C ALA A 125 -4.66 22.09 3.33
N VAL A 126 -5.03 20.82 3.50
CA VAL A 126 -5.49 19.95 2.44
C VAL A 126 -6.97 19.62 2.69
N PRO A 127 -7.85 19.73 1.68
CA PRO A 127 -9.23 19.26 1.79
C PRO A 127 -9.30 17.80 2.20
N TRP A 128 -10.27 17.45 3.06
CA TRP A 128 -10.36 16.08 3.61
C TRP A 128 -10.50 14.99 2.55
N PHE A 129 -11.12 15.31 1.40
CA PHE A 129 -11.34 14.38 0.29
C PHE A 129 -10.12 14.25 -0.64
N ASN A 130 -9.05 15.03 -0.43
CA ASN A 130 -7.89 14.96 -1.31
C ASN A 130 -7.22 13.58 -1.17
N PRO A 131 -6.84 12.92 -2.28
CA PRO A 131 -6.20 11.60 -2.23
C PRO A 131 -4.99 11.48 -1.32
N ASN A 132 -4.18 12.54 -1.20
CA ASN A 132 -2.99 12.52 -0.34
C ASN A 132 -3.31 12.59 1.16
N ALA A 133 -4.56 12.88 1.53
CA ALA A 133 -5.06 12.95 2.89
C ALA A 133 -6.00 11.79 3.22
N VAL A 134 -6.97 11.49 2.34
CA VAL A 134 -8.03 10.51 2.59
C VAL A 134 -7.57 9.07 2.42
N PHE A 135 -6.66 8.77 1.48
CA PHE A 135 -6.24 7.40 1.21
C PHE A 135 -4.97 7.02 1.97
N LEU A 136 -4.90 5.75 2.38
CA LEU A 136 -3.70 5.16 2.98
C LEU A 136 -2.47 5.31 2.08
N SER A 137 -2.63 5.25 0.75
CA SER A 137 -1.55 5.45 -0.23
C SER A 137 -0.83 6.79 -0.07
N GLY A 138 -1.53 7.81 0.47
CA GLY A 138 -0.97 9.11 0.81
C GLY A 138 0.03 9.09 1.96
N TYR A 139 0.14 8.00 2.72
CA TYR A 139 1.03 7.88 3.89
C TYR A 139 2.19 6.91 3.61
N SER A 140 3.25 7.03 4.40
CA SER A 140 4.37 6.07 4.35
C SER A 140 3.91 4.68 4.76
N GLN A 141 4.58 3.61 4.33
CA GLN A 141 4.20 2.25 4.74
C GLN A 141 4.17 2.10 6.28
N SER A 142 5.11 2.73 6.98
CA SER A 142 5.14 2.71 8.44
C SER A 142 3.94 3.42 9.08
N ASP A 143 3.49 4.54 8.51
CA ASP A 143 2.31 5.26 8.99
C ASP A 143 1.01 4.55 8.59
N ARG A 144 0.93 3.94 7.39
CA ARG A 144 -0.20 3.08 6.99
C ARG A 144 -0.45 1.97 8.00
N ARG A 145 0.62 1.30 8.47
CA ARG A 145 0.51 0.26 9.50
C ARG A 145 -0.05 0.82 10.81
N LYS A 146 0.42 1.98 11.28
CA LYS A 146 -0.11 2.61 12.51
C LYS A 146 -1.59 2.99 12.37
N LEU A 147 -1.97 3.58 11.24
CA LEU A 147 -3.35 3.97 10.93
C LEU A 147 -4.28 2.76 10.95
N ILE A 148 -3.92 1.71 10.21
CA ILE A 148 -4.67 0.45 10.17
C ILE A 148 -4.73 -0.17 11.58
N ASP A 149 -3.59 -0.28 12.27
CA ASP A 149 -3.51 -0.92 13.57
C ASP A 149 -4.40 -0.23 14.60
N LYS A 150 -4.38 1.10 14.62
CA LYS A 150 -5.20 1.88 15.54
C LYS A 150 -6.68 1.73 15.22
N LEU A 151 -7.07 1.83 13.95
CA LEU A 151 -8.44 1.68 13.51
C LEU A 151 -9.01 0.29 13.84
N PHE A 152 -8.25 -0.78 13.57
CA PHE A 152 -8.69 -2.14 13.85
C PHE A 152 -8.73 -2.46 15.34
N THR A 153 -7.81 -1.91 16.13
CA THR A 153 -7.82 -2.05 17.59
C THR A 153 -9.06 -1.39 18.18
N ASP A 154 -9.33 -0.13 17.82
CA ASP A 154 -10.48 0.63 18.32
C ASP A 154 -11.81 0.02 17.84
N PHE A 155 -11.85 -0.53 16.62
CA PHE A 155 -13.00 -1.30 16.14
C PHE A 155 -13.26 -2.53 17.02
N ARG A 156 -12.21 -3.31 17.31
CA ARG A 156 -12.33 -4.49 18.19
C ARG A 156 -12.73 -4.12 19.61
N GLU A 157 -12.24 -3.01 20.15
CA GLU A 157 -12.67 -2.50 21.45
C GLU A 157 -14.17 -2.14 21.46
N SER A 158 -14.69 -1.62 20.33
CA SER A 158 -16.08 -1.20 20.20
C SER A 158 -17.06 -2.37 20.02
N PHE A 159 -16.64 -3.43 19.31
CA PHE A 159 -17.53 -4.52 18.86
C PHE A 159 -17.11 -5.94 19.29
N GLY A 160 -15.93 -6.11 19.89
CA GLY A 160 -15.42 -7.39 20.39
C GLY A 160 -14.73 -8.30 19.37
N TYR A 161 -14.71 -7.93 18.08
CA TYR A 161 -14.08 -8.70 17.00
C TYR A 161 -13.38 -7.79 15.97
N TYR A 162 -12.49 -8.33 15.15
CA TYR A 162 -11.91 -7.61 14.02
C TYR A 162 -12.81 -7.69 12.78
N PRO A 163 -12.95 -6.61 11.99
CA PRO A 163 -13.85 -6.58 10.84
C PRO A 163 -13.37 -7.57 9.77
N LYS A 164 -14.30 -8.22 9.09
CA LYS A 164 -14.01 -9.14 7.98
C LYS A 164 -14.01 -8.44 6.61
N SER A 165 -14.64 -7.28 6.53
CA SER A 165 -14.79 -6.51 5.30
C SER A 165 -14.31 -5.08 5.47
N VAL A 166 -13.65 -4.59 4.43
CA VAL A 166 -13.15 -3.22 4.35
C VAL A 166 -13.58 -2.57 3.05
N GLY A 167 -13.59 -1.25 2.98
CA GLY A 167 -13.70 -0.54 1.71
C GLY A 167 -13.08 0.84 1.77
N ALA A 168 -12.81 1.39 0.60
CA ALA A 168 -12.45 2.79 0.36
C ALA A 168 -12.53 3.01 -1.15
N TRP A 169 -12.50 4.26 -1.62
CA TRP A 169 -12.43 4.48 -3.07
C TRP A 169 -11.13 3.94 -3.68
N TRP A 170 -10.02 4.03 -2.95
CA TRP A 170 -8.75 3.40 -3.30
C TRP A 170 -8.16 2.65 -2.11
N ILE A 171 -7.62 1.45 -2.37
CA ILE A 171 -6.80 0.69 -1.42
C ILE A 171 -5.54 0.25 -2.15
N ASP A 172 -4.36 0.70 -1.71
CA ASP A 172 -3.09 0.23 -2.28
C ASP A 172 -2.82 -1.23 -1.90
N SER A 173 -2.13 -1.98 -2.76
CA SER A 173 -1.91 -3.41 -2.52
C SER A 173 -1.05 -3.68 -1.29
N TYR A 174 -0.14 -2.78 -0.90
CA TYR A 174 0.65 -2.96 0.33
C TYR A 174 -0.27 -2.98 1.56
N SER A 175 -1.16 -1.99 1.68
CA SER A 175 -2.17 -1.94 2.74
C SER A 175 -3.10 -3.16 2.71
N LEU A 176 -3.55 -3.57 1.52
CA LEU A 176 -4.44 -4.73 1.38
C LEU A 176 -3.79 -6.05 1.84
N ASN A 177 -2.51 -6.28 1.51
CA ASN A 177 -1.77 -7.44 2.02
C ASN A 177 -1.65 -7.38 3.54
N TYR A 178 -1.29 -6.22 4.10
CA TYR A 178 -1.13 -6.06 5.55
C TYR A 178 -2.45 -6.35 6.30
N LEU A 179 -3.57 -5.83 5.78
CA LEU A 179 -4.92 -6.12 6.30
C LEU A 179 -5.24 -7.62 6.24
N LYS A 180 -4.88 -8.29 5.14
CA LYS A 180 -5.09 -9.73 5.00
C LYS A 180 -4.24 -10.53 5.97
N GLU A 181 -2.94 -10.28 6.01
CA GLU A 181 -1.96 -11.04 6.77
C GLU A 181 -2.16 -10.89 8.28
N LYS A 182 -2.41 -9.66 8.74
CA LYS A 182 -2.52 -9.37 10.17
C LYS A 182 -3.94 -9.55 10.72
N TYR A 183 -4.95 -9.15 9.96
CA TYR A 183 -6.34 -9.09 10.44
C TYR A 183 -7.27 -10.11 9.77
N GLY A 184 -6.81 -10.82 8.74
CA GLY A 184 -7.56 -11.93 8.16
C GLY A 184 -8.81 -11.53 7.38
N ILE A 185 -8.87 -10.28 6.88
CA ILE A 185 -10.00 -9.78 6.08
C ILE A 185 -10.33 -10.73 4.91
N LYS A 186 -11.59 -10.72 4.50
CA LYS A 186 -12.17 -11.62 3.48
C LYS A 186 -12.58 -10.86 2.23
N ALA A 187 -13.11 -9.66 2.37
CA ALA A 187 -13.59 -8.85 1.25
C ALA A 187 -13.08 -7.40 1.35
N ALA A 188 -12.83 -6.81 0.19
CA ALA A 188 -12.49 -5.41 0.02
C ALA A 188 -13.37 -4.79 -1.06
N MET A 189 -13.87 -3.58 -0.80
CA MET A 189 -14.60 -2.78 -1.80
C MET A 189 -13.73 -1.62 -2.25
N ILE A 190 -13.55 -1.47 -3.56
CA ILE A 190 -12.92 -0.30 -4.20
C ILE A 190 -13.88 0.39 -5.15
N VAL A 191 -13.58 1.61 -5.60
CA VAL A 191 -14.41 2.26 -6.61
C VAL A 191 -14.36 1.46 -7.93
N ALA A 192 -15.47 1.42 -8.65
CA ALA A 192 -15.52 0.95 -10.03
C ALA A 192 -14.74 1.89 -10.96
N ASP A 193 -14.45 1.44 -12.19
CA ASP A 193 -13.72 2.21 -13.20
C ASP A 193 -14.20 3.68 -13.32
N GLN A 194 -13.26 4.61 -13.17
CA GLN A 194 -13.43 6.03 -13.48
C GLN A 194 -12.09 6.61 -13.95
N LYS A 195 -12.08 7.35 -15.06
CA LYS A 195 -10.82 7.92 -15.58
C LYS A 195 -10.36 9.13 -14.79
N THR A 196 -11.29 10.02 -14.43
CA THR A 196 -11.01 11.29 -13.77
C THR A 196 -12.25 11.74 -12.98
N THR A 197 -12.35 11.46 -11.68
CA THR A 197 -13.44 11.93 -10.81
C THR A 197 -12.92 12.08 -9.38
N ASP A 198 -13.40 13.07 -8.63
CA ASP A 198 -13.01 13.32 -7.23
C ASP A 198 -11.50 13.48 -6.98
N SER A 199 -10.77 13.97 -7.98
CA SER A 199 -9.31 14.10 -7.98
C SER A 199 -8.54 12.77 -8.06
N TYR A 200 -9.14 11.70 -8.58
CA TYR A 200 -8.43 10.45 -8.86
C TYR A 200 -8.95 9.73 -10.11
N GLY A 201 -8.09 8.91 -10.69
CA GLY A 201 -8.40 8.02 -11.81
C GLY A 201 -8.06 6.59 -11.44
N ILE A 202 -9.04 5.69 -11.43
CA ILE A 202 -8.87 4.26 -11.16
C ILE A 202 -9.48 3.55 -12.35
N TRP A 203 -8.63 2.99 -13.21
CA TRP A 203 -9.07 2.50 -14.51
C TRP A 203 -8.30 1.26 -14.92
N GLY A 204 -9.00 0.30 -15.49
CA GLY A 204 -8.41 -0.88 -16.10
C GLY A 204 -8.65 -2.18 -15.38
N GLN A 205 -9.29 -2.19 -14.21
CA GLN A 205 -9.69 -3.44 -13.52
C GLN A 205 -10.74 -4.22 -14.31
N TRP A 206 -11.13 -5.41 -13.86
CA TRP A 206 -12.32 -6.02 -14.45
C TRP A 206 -13.52 -5.11 -14.27
N TRP A 207 -14.28 -4.86 -15.34
CA TRP A 207 -15.43 -3.96 -15.36
C TRP A 207 -16.57 -4.49 -14.48
N GLY A 208 -16.72 -3.95 -13.27
CA GLY A 208 -17.89 -4.13 -12.41
C GLY A 208 -18.14 -5.54 -11.86
N VAL A 209 -17.26 -6.51 -12.13
CA VAL A 209 -17.37 -7.89 -11.64
C VAL A 209 -16.39 -8.17 -10.49
N PRO A 210 -16.73 -9.08 -9.57
CA PRO A 210 -15.84 -9.45 -8.48
C PRO A 210 -14.68 -10.34 -8.95
N TYR A 211 -13.52 -10.20 -8.31
CA TYR A 211 -12.33 -11.00 -8.62
C TYR A 211 -11.39 -11.13 -7.41
N TYR A 212 -10.47 -12.10 -7.50
CA TYR A 212 -9.31 -12.13 -6.60
C TYR A 212 -8.16 -11.34 -7.23
N PRO A 213 -7.64 -10.29 -6.57
CA PRO A 213 -6.56 -9.50 -7.12
C PRO A 213 -5.22 -10.24 -6.99
N SER A 214 -4.25 -9.81 -7.78
CA SER A 214 -2.84 -10.14 -7.54
C SER A 214 -2.37 -9.52 -6.21
N LYS A 215 -1.41 -10.16 -5.54
CA LYS A 215 -0.81 -9.64 -4.30
C LYS A 215 -0.19 -8.25 -4.49
N VAL A 216 0.32 -7.93 -5.67
CA VAL A 216 1.07 -6.67 -5.86
C VAL A 216 0.23 -5.59 -6.54
N ASN A 217 -0.83 -5.93 -7.27
CA ASN A 217 -1.68 -4.96 -7.95
C ASN A 217 -3.17 -5.30 -7.77
N ILE A 218 -3.87 -4.46 -7.01
CA ILE A 218 -5.30 -4.63 -6.72
C ILE A 218 -6.19 -4.55 -7.95
N LEU A 219 -5.81 -3.80 -9.00
CA LEU A 219 -6.60 -3.68 -10.24
C LEU A 219 -6.37 -4.85 -11.19
N THR A 220 -5.33 -5.64 -10.97
CA THR A 220 -5.02 -6.79 -11.81
C THR A 220 -5.56 -8.07 -11.16
N PRO A 221 -6.39 -8.86 -11.86
CA PRO A 221 -6.78 -10.19 -11.37
C PRO A 221 -5.55 -11.08 -11.18
N ALA A 222 -5.61 -11.98 -10.20
CA ALA A 222 -4.58 -12.99 -10.01
C ALA A 222 -4.49 -13.92 -11.23
N THR A 223 -3.27 -14.30 -11.61
CA THR A 223 -3.01 -15.22 -12.72
C THR A 223 -2.62 -16.63 -12.26
N SER A 224 -2.31 -16.81 -10.97
CA SER A 224 -1.96 -18.09 -10.36
C SER A 224 -2.36 -18.12 -8.88
N LEU A 225 -2.36 -19.30 -8.26
CA LEU A 225 -2.58 -19.41 -6.81
C LEU A 225 -1.45 -18.76 -5.99
N GLU A 226 -0.23 -18.73 -6.52
CA GLU A 226 0.92 -18.13 -5.85
C GLU A 226 0.78 -16.61 -5.75
N ASN A 227 0.33 -15.95 -6.83
CA ASN A 227 0.14 -14.51 -6.85
C ASN A 227 -1.26 -14.07 -6.40
N LYS A 228 -2.19 -15.00 -6.16
CA LYS A 228 -3.51 -14.70 -5.63
C LYS A 228 -3.43 -14.12 -4.21
N LEU A 229 -4.04 -12.95 -4.03
CA LEU A 229 -4.42 -12.49 -2.71
C LEU A 229 -5.82 -13.01 -2.38
N ASN A 230 -5.94 -13.80 -1.32
CA ASN A 230 -7.21 -14.40 -0.87
C ASN A 230 -8.13 -13.39 -0.19
N VAL A 231 -8.44 -12.29 -0.88
CA VAL A 231 -9.42 -11.25 -0.52
C VAL A 231 -10.29 -11.03 -1.75
N LEU A 232 -11.61 -11.17 -1.63
CA LEU A 232 -12.51 -10.86 -2.74
C LEU A 232 -12.58 -9.34 -2.92
N VAL A 233 -12.25 -8.85 -4.10
CA VAL A 233 -12.49 -7.45 -4.48
C VAL A 233 -13.87 -7.36 -5.11
N ILE A 234 -14.70 -6.45 -4.60
CA ILE A 234 -15.97 -6.01 -5.20
C ILE A 234 -15.90 -4.50 -5.47
N GLN A 235 -16.81 -3.98 -6.31
CA GLN A 235 -16.72 -2.61 -6.80
C GLN A 235 -17.91 -1.74 -6.37
N TRP A 236 -17.63 -0.47 -6.07
CA TRP A 236 -18.59 0.57 -5.71
C TRP A 236 -18.66 1.69 -6.75
N ALA A 237 -19.83 2.08 -7.23
CA ALA A 237 -20.91 1.18 -7.59
C ALA A 237 -20.73 0.80 -9.06
N GLN A 238 -21.21 -0.37 -9.47
CA GLN A 238 -21.05 -0.81 -10.86
C GLN A 238 -21.53 0.26 -11.85
N ARG A 239 -20.74 0.48 -12.90
CA ARG A 239 -20.92 1.55 -13.89
C ARG A 239 -21.61 1.04 -15.14
N ASP A 240 -22.26 1.93 -15.87
CA ASP A 240 -22.87 1.63 -17.16
C ASP A 240 -21.83 1.18 -18.19
N PRO A 241 -21.92 -0.06 -18.71
CA PRO A 241 -20.94 -0.58 -19.67
C PRO A 241 -20.83 0.23 -20.96
N LEU A 242 -21.83 1.04 -21.30
CA LEU A 242 -21.88 1.86 -22.49
C LEU A 242 -21.64 3.35 -22.21
N LEU A 243 -22.29 3.91 -21.19
CA LEU A 243 -22.30 5.36 -20.95
C LEU A 243 -21.16 5.85 -20.04
N ALA A 244 -20.54 4.96 -19.26
CA ALA A 244 -19.51 5.35 -18.30
C ALA A 244 -18.07 5.36 -18.85
N PHE A 245 -17.89 5.09 -20.15
CA PHE A 245 -16.57 5.19 -20.79
C PHE A 245 -16.20 6.65 -21.11
N GLY A 246 -15.48 7.32 -20.22
CA GLY A 246 -14.98 8.68 -20.45
C GLY A 246 -14.40 9.37 -19.22
N ASP A 247 -14.09 10.64 -19.37
CA ASP A 247 -13.47 11.51 -18.36
C ASP A 247 -14.50 12.40 -17.63
N GLY A 248 -14.38 12.51 -16.31
CA GLY A 248 -15.26 13.34 -15.50
C GLY A 248 -16.56 12.66 -15.07
N THR A 249 -17.26 13.34 -14.16
CA THR A 249 -18.60 12.98 -13.63
C THR A 249 -19.67 12.85 -14.71
N LYS A 250 -19.46 13.47 -15.89
CA LYS A 250 -20.35 13.30 -17.05
C LYS A 250 -20.44 11.84 -17.51
N PHE A 251 -19.42 11.02 -17.26
CA PHE A 251 -19.38 9.61 -17.61
C PHE A 251 -19.45 8.73 -16.36
N SER A 252 -18.63 8.99 -15.35
CA SER A 252 -18.59 8.15 -14.14
C SER A 252 -19.92 8.11 -13.39
N ASN A 253 -20.76 9.15 -13.42
CA ASN A 253 -22.06 9.15 -12.75
C ASN A 253 -23.16 8.33 -13.48
N TYR A 254 -22.83 7.56 -14.52
CA TYR A 254 -23.71 6.49 -15.00
C TYR A 254 -23.40 5.20 -14.23
N SER A 255 -24.07 5.01 -13.09
CA SER A 255 -23.81 3.91 -12.14
C SER A 255 -25.05 3.40 -11.44
N LEU A 256 -24.91 2.37 -10.59
CA LEU A 256 -25.98 1.89 -9.71
C LEU A 256 -26.24 2.80 -8.50
N GLN A 257 -25.40 3.80 -8.22
CA GLN A 257 -25.57 4.67 -7.06
C GLN A 257 -26.71 5.67 -7.31
N ALA A 258 -27.66 5.79 -6.37
CA ALA A 258 -28.89 6.54 -6.61
C ALA A 258 -28.65 8.03 -6.94
N ASN A 259 -27.73 8.70 -6.24
CA ASN A 259 -27.39 10.11 -6.52
C ASN A 259 -26.75 10.27 -7.92
N ASP A 260 -25.90 9.34 -8.34
CA ASP A 260 -25.18 9.42 -9.61
C ASP A 260 -26.13 9.49 -10.81
N TYR A 261 -26.96 8.46 -11.03
CA TYR A 261 -27.78 8.39 -12.23
C TYR A 261 -28.98 9.34 -12.19
N THR A 262 -29.52 9.64 -11.00
CA THR A 262 -30.63 10.59 -10.89
C THR A 262 -30.19 12.01 -11.26
N GLU A 263 -28.97 12.41 -10.93
CA GLU A 263 -28.36 13.66 -11.40
C GLU A 263 -28.13 13.69 -12.92
N ARG A 264 -28.11 12.53 -13.59
CA ARG A 264 -28.05 12.42 -15.05
C ARG A 264 -29.44 12.41 -15.71
N GLY A 265 -30.50 12.67 -14.93
CA GLY A 265 -31.88 12.63 -15.42
C GLY A 265 -32.39 11.22 -15.70
N LYS A 266 -31.77 10.20 -15.07
CA LYS A 266 -32.23 8.81 -15.11
C LYS A 266 -33.08 8.49 -13.87
N ASP A 267 -33.73 7.35 -13.88
CA ASP A 267 -34.69 6.94 -12.86
C ASP A 267 -34.53 5.44 -12.51
N THR A 268 -35.48 4.91 -11.74
CA THR A 268 -35.47 3.51 -11.33
C THR A 268 -35.52 2.52 -12.52
N LEU A 269 -36.08 2.91 -13.67
CA LEU A 269 -36.09 2.04 -14.86
C LEU A 269 -34.67 1.86 -15.42
N TYR A 270 -33.89 2.94 -15.43
CA TYR A 270 -32.47 2.87 -15.76
C TYR A 270 -31.69 1.98 -14.79
N PHE A 271 -31.93 2.13 -13.48
CA PHE A 271 -31.33 1.25 -12.46
C PHE A 271 -31.64 -0.22 -12.76
N LYS A 272 -32.90 -0.56 -13.06
CA LYS A 272 -33.30 -1.93 -13.42
C LYS A 272 -32.55 -2.46 -14.64
N GLN A 273 -32.45 -1.68 -15.72
CA GLN A 273 -31.70 -2.07 -16.91
C GLN A 273 -30.22 -2.35 -16.60
N LEU A 274 -29.61 -1.53 -15.74
CA LEU A 274 -28.23 -1.71 -15.33
C LEU A 274 -28.08 -2.98 -14.48
N VAL A 275 -28.97 -3.23 -13.52
CA VAL A 275 -29.03 -4.46 -12.72
C VAL A 275 -29.12 -5.70 -13.63
N ASP A 276 -30.01 -5.69 -14.61
CA ASP A 276 -30.20 -6.81 -15.55
C ASP A 276 -28.91 -7.14 -16.32
N SER A 277 -28.08 -6.14 -16.64
CA SER A 277 -26.81 -6.36 -17.37
C SER A 277 -25.71 -7.01 -16.52
N TYR A 278 -25.73 -6.84 -15.20
CA TYR A 278 -24.77 -7.46 -14.27
C TYR A 278 -25.26 -8.80 -13.68
N LEU A 279 -26.57 -9.03 -13.66
CA LEU A 279 -27.19 -10.25 -13.16
C LEU A 279 -27.60 -11.24 -14.26
N ASP A 280 -27.20 -10.99 -15.50
CA ASP A 280 -27.42 -11.92 -16.62
C ASP A 280 -26.74 -13.28 -16.41
N CYS A 281 -26.95 -14.22 -17.34
CA CYS A 281 -26.40 -15.58 -17.25
C CYS A 281 -25.03 -15.77 -17.95
N LYS A 282 -24.31 -14.70 -18.29
CA LYS A 282 -23.01 -14.80 -18.97
C LYS A 282 -21.89 -15.23 -18.04
N ASN A 283 -21.96 -14.81 -16.78
CA ASN A 283 -21.00 -15.20 -15.75
C ASN A 283 -21.60 -16.27 -14.83
N PRO A 284 -20.81 -17.28 -14.38
CA PRO A 284 -21.22 -18.21 -13.34
C PRO A 284 -21.68 -17.50 -12.06
N VAL A 285 -21.06 -16.38 -11.70
CA VAL A 285 -21.48 -15.52 -10.58
C VAL A 285 -21.85 -14.14 -11.12
N GLY A 286 -23.06 -13.68 -10.82
CA GLY A 286 -23.46 -12.28 -11.00
C GLY A 286 -23.55 -11.61 -9.63
N GLN A 287 -22.90 -10.46 -9.47
CA GLN A 287 -22.91 -9.70 -8.23
C GLN A 287 -23.04 -8.21 -8.52
N ILE A 288 -23.93 -7.54 -7.80
CA ILE A 288 -24.07 -6.08 -7.79
C ILE A 288 -23.89 -5.54 -6.39
N THR A 289 -23.34 -4.33 -6.29
CA THR A 289 -23.19 -3.58 -5.05
C THR A 289 -24.15 -2.41 -5.10
N VAL A 290 -25.07 -2.34 -4.12
CA VAL A 290 -26.10 -1.30 -4.07
C VAL A 290 -26.12 -0.68 -2.68
N GLY A 291 -26.23 0.63 -2.59
CA GLY A 291 -26.23 1.31 -1.30
C GLY A 291 -26.17 2.82 -1.43
N LEU A 292 -26.06 3.47 -0.28
CA LEU A 292 -25.90 4.91 -0.18
C LEU A 292 -24.82 5.26 0.83
N GLU A 293 -24.09 6.33 0.54
CA GLU A 293 -23.21 6.97 1.52
C GLU A 293 -24.08 7.66 2.58
N THR A 294 -23.90 7.24 3.84
CA THR A 294 -24.72 7.73 4.96
C THR A 294 -24.43 9.22 5.21
N GLY A 295 -25.49 10.01 5.31
CA GLY A 295 -25.47 11.45 5.58
C GLY A 295 -25.07 12.37 4.42
N ILE A 296 -24.19 11.94 3.52
CA ILE A 296 -23.78 12.74 2.34
C ILE A 296 -24.82 12.57 1.23
N GLU A 297 -24.95 11.35 0.69
CA GLU A 297 -25.84 11.09 -0.46
C GLU A 297 -27.23 10.62 -0.04
N SER A 298 -27.33 9.89 1.07
CA SER A 298 -28.63 9.42 1.57
C SER A 298 -29.61 10.55 1.88
N VAL A 299 -29.12 11.71 2.28
CA VAL A 299 -29.93 12.93 2.42
C VAL A 299 -30.28 13.45 1.03
N GLY A 300 -31.53 13.24 0.63
CA GLY A 300 -32.10 13.64 -0.67
C GLY A 300 -32.43 12.46 -1.58
N HIS A 301 -31.72 11.33 -1.46
CA HIS A 301 -31.87 10.17 -2.37
C HIS A 301 -32.49 8.93 -1.71
N ILE A 302 -32.90 9.00 -0.43
CA ILE A 302 -33.51 7.86 0.28
C ILE A 302 -34.78 7.32 -0.40
N LYS A 303 -35.57 8.19 -1.06
CA LYS A 303 -36.76 7.77 -1.82
C LYS A 303 -36.37 6.86 -2.99
N GLU A 304 -35.35 7.25 -3.74
CA GLU A 304 -34.88 6.45 -4.87
C GLU A 304 -34.24 5.15 -4.39
N TYR A 305 -33.47 5.20 -3.29
CA TYR A 305 -32.93 3.97 -2.68
C TYR A 305 -34.03 2.99 -2.27
N ARG A 306 -35.15 3.46 -1.74
CA ARG A 306 -36.32 2.60 -1.48
C ARG A 306 -36.88 1.97 -2.75
N ASN A 307 -36.93 2.71 -3.86
CA ASN A 307 -37.34 2.17 -5.16
C ASN A 307 -36.35 1.09 -5.65
N GLN A 308 -35.04 1.31 -5.49
CA GLN A 308 -34.02 0.32 -5.82
C GLN A 308 -34.24 -0.98 -5.04
N LEU A 309 -34.44 -0.91 -3.72
CA LEU A 309 -34.70 -2.09 -2.89
C LEU A 309 -36.00 -2.81 -3.29
N ALA A 310 -37.04 -2.06 -3.69
CA ALA A 310 -38.28 -2.65 -4.18
C ALA A 310 -38.05 -3.43 -5.49
N VAL A 311 -37.32 -2.85 -6.46
CA VAL A 311 -36.95 -3.54 -7.70
C VAL A 311 -36.16 -4.81 -7.41
N LEU A 312 -35.15 -4.74 -6.54
CA LEU A 312 -34.31 -5.90 -6.22
C LEU A 312 -35.10 -7.04 -5.56
N ARG A 313 -36.10 -6.71 -4.73
CA ARG A 313 -36.99 -7.70 -4.10
C ARG A 313 -37.78 -8.51 -5.12
N GLU A 314 -38.16 -7.90 -6.24
CA GLU A 314 -38.97 -8.55 -7.29
C GLU A 314 -38.15 -9.53 -8.15
N ILE A 315 -36.82 -9.46 -8.10
CA ILE A 315 -35.94 -10.34 -8.87
C ILE A 315 -35.93 -11.73 -8.23
N SER A 316 -36.48 -12.70 -8.97
CA SER A 316 -36.52 -14.10 -8.54
C SER A 316 -35.10 -14.68 -8.39
N ASN A 317 -34.88 -15.46 -7.33
CA ASN A 317 -33.61 -16.12 -7.00
C ASN A 317 -32.42 -15.18 -6.69
N LEU A 318 -32.64 -13.87 -6.53
CA LEU A 318 -31.61 -12.94 -6.07
C LEU A 318 -31.32 -13.14 -4.57
N LYS A 319 -30.05 -13.37 -4.24
CA LYS A 319 -29.60 -13.59 -2.87
C LYS A 319 -28.96 -12.32 -2.30
N PHE A 320 -29.56 -11.77 -1.25
CA PHE A 320 -28.98 -10.66 -0.50
C PHE A 320 -27.98 -11.20 0.51
N ILE A 321 -26.73 -10.73 0.43
CA ILE A 321 -25.64 -11.20 1.31
C ILE A 321 -24.69 -10.06 1.67
N THR A 322 -23.97 -10.22 2.77
CA THR A 322 -22.95 -9.26 3.20
C THR A 322 -21.65 -9.46 2.43
N MET A 323 -20.72 -8.50 2.52
CA MET A 323 -19.43 -8.56 1.81
C MET A 323 -18.62 -9.81 2.17
N SER A 324 -18.51 -10.14 3.47
CA SER A 324 -17.75 -11.32 3.88
C SER A 324 -18.41 -12.61 3.40
N ARG A 325 -19.75 -12.68 3.40
CA ARG A 325 -20.46 -13.83 2.87
C ARG A 325 -20.33 -13.95 1.36
N MET A 326 -20.28 -12.84 0.63
CA MET A 326 -19.99 -12.84 -0.81
C MET A 326 -18.63 -13.47 -1.09
N SER A 327 -17.60 -13.16 -0.29
CA SER A 327 -16.30 -13.83 -0.40
C SER A 327 -16.40 -15.36 -0.24
N GLU A 328 -17.20 -15.84 0.70
CA GLU A 328 -17.40 -17.27 0.92
C GLU A 328 -18.16 -17.95 -0.23
N GLU A 329 -19.24 -17.34 -0.72
CA GLU A 329 -20.01 -17.89 -1.85
C GLU A 329 -19.20 -17.85 -3.15
N PHE A 330 -18.42 -16.79 -3.38
CA PHE A 330 -17.51 -16.69 -4.52
C PHE A 330 -16.47 -17.80 -4.52
N ALA A 331 -15.88 -18.11 -3.36
CA ALA A 331 -14.89 -19.18 -3.22
C ALA A 331 -15.45 -20.58 -3.51
N LYS A 332 -16.76 -20.81 -3.31
CA LYS A 332 -17.39 -22.10 -3.66
C LYS A 332 -17.48 -22.31 -5.17
N VAL A 333 -17.68 -21.24 -5.93
CA VAL A 333 -17.75 -21.30 -7.40
C VAL A 333 -16.36 -21.24 -8.01
N TYR A 334 -15.47 -20.43 -7.44
CA TYR A 334 -14.09 -20.24 -7.87
C TYR A 334 -13.12 -20.58 -6.73
N PRO A 335 -12.85 -21.87 -6.46
CA PRO A 335 -11.89 -22.27 -5.43
C PRO A 335 -10.46 -21.79 -5.75
N GLU A 336 -10.15 -21.70 -7.05
CA GLU A 336 -8.88 -21.15 -7.54
C GLU A 336 -9.02 -19.65 -7.88
N ILE A 337 -9.16 -19.33 -9.17
CA ILE A 337 -9.36 -17.98 -9.70
C ILE A 337 -10.38 -18.02 -10.84
N PRO A 338 -11.20 -16.96 -11.02
CA PRO A 338 -11.96 -16.81 -12.25
C PRO A 338 -11.00 -16.54 -13.43
N HIS A 339 -11.18 -17.21 -14.56
CA HIS A 339 -10.32 -17.03 -15.74
C HIS A 339 -10.91 -16.10 -16.81
N TYR A 340 -12.23 -15.92 -16.78
CA TYR A 340 -12.99 -15.14 -17.75
C TYR A 340 -14.19 -14.49 -17.06
N ALA A 341 -14.51 -13.28 -17.48
CA ALA A 341 -15.77 -12.60 -17.20
C ALA A 341 -16.20 -11.77 -18.41
N GLU A 342 -17.51 -11.57 -18.55
CA GLU A 342 -18.10 -10.74 -19.59
C GLU A 342 -19.20 -9.85 -19.01
N VAL A 343 -19.21 -8.57 -19.36
CA VAL A 343 -20.31 -7.66 -19.05
C VAL A 343 -20.70 -6.96 -20.34
N SER A 344 -22.00 -6.84 -20.61
CA SER A 344 -22.46 -6.16 -21.83
C SER A 344 -23.74 -5.37 -21.61
N LEU A 345 -23.84 -4.25 -22.29
CA LEU A 345 -25.08 -3.49 -22.42
C LEU A 345 -25.20 -2.97 -23.85
N TYR A 346 -26.27 -3.35 -24.54
CA TYR A 346 -26.47 -3.11 -25.97
C TYR A 346 -25.28 -3.62 -26.82
N ASP A 347 -24.60 -2.73 -27.53
CA ASP A 347 -23.45 -3.01 -28.38
C ASP A 347 -22.09 -2.79 -27.69
N SER A 348 -22.08 -2.43 -26.40
CA SER A 348 -20.86 -2.40 -25.59
C SER A 348 -20.65 -3.74 -24.90
N ILE A 349 -19.55 -4.43 -25.21
CA ILE A 349 -19.19 -5.74 -24.66
C ILE A 349 -17.79 -5.65 -24.07
N TRP A 350 -17.68 -5.87 -22.76
CA TRP A 350 -16.43 -5.96 -22.02
C TRP A 350 -16.08 -7.43 -21.83
N LYS A 351 -14.98 -7.88 -22.45
CA LYS A 351 -14.43 -9.22 -22.28
C LYS A 351 -13.18 -9.12 -21.42
N MET A 352 -13.10 -9.93 -20.37
CA MET A 352 -12.07 -9.82 -19.35
C MET A 352 -11.49 -11.19 -19.04
N THR A 353 -10.18 -11.32 -19.14
CA THR A 353 -9.43 -12.50 -18.72
C THR A 353 -8.45 -12.12 -17.61
N THR A 354 -7.72 -13.09 -17.07
CA THR A 354 -6.63 -12.79 -16.13
C THR A 354 -5.44 -12.10 -16.80
N LYS A 355 -5.41 -12.01 -18.14
CA LYS A 355 -4.31 -11.44 -18.93
C LYS A 355 -4.66 -10.12 -19.59
N ASP A 356 -5.93 -9.88 -19.89
CA ASP A 356 -6.37 -8.68 -20.60
C ASP A 356 -7.82 -8.30 -20.33
N ARG A 357 -8.16 -7.06 -20.66
CA ARG A 357 -9.53 -6.54 -20.79
C ARG A 357 -9.69 -5.86 -22.13
N LEU A 358 -10.79 -6.16 -22.80
CA LEU A 358 -11.08 -5.74 -24.17
C LEU A 358 -12.49 -5.17 -24.28
N ASN A 359 -12.63 -4.07 -25.02
CA ASN A 359 -13.90 -3.57 -25.52
C ASN A 359 -13.73 -3.04 -26.95
N GLU A 360 -14.33 -3.72 -27.93
CA GLU A 360 -14.17 -3.41 -29.35
C GLU A 360 -14.78 -2.06 -29.75
N LYS A 361 -15.95 -1.72 -29.18
CA LYS A 361 -16.65 -0.45 -29.45
C LYS A 361 -15.80 0.76 -29.07
N PHE A 362 -15.14 0.68 -27.92
CA PHE A 362 -14.26 1.76 -27.43
C PHE A 362 -12.81 1.63 -27.88
N LYS A 363 -12.47 0.58 -28.65
CA LYS A 363 -11.10 0.24 -29.05
C LYS A 363 -10.14 0.15 -27.87
N GLU A 364 -10.63 -0.27 -26.70
CA GLU A 364 -9.81 -0.41 -25.51
C GLU A 364 -9.24 -1.83 -25.43
N ASN A 365 -7.94 -1.91 -25.15
CA ASN A 365 -7.21 -3.14 -24.88
C ASN A 365 -6.18 -2.90 -23.77
N ILE A 366 -6.44 -3.43 -22.58
CA ILE A 366 -5.56 -3.35 -21.42
C ILE A 366 -4.94 -4.72 -21.18
N SER A 367 -3.61 -4.80 -21.22
CA SER A 367 -2.86 -6.00 -20.88
C SER A 367 -2.42 -5.97 -19.42
N TYR A 368 -2.85 -6.98 -18.65
CA TYR A 368 -2.53 -7.12 -17.24
C TYR A 368 -1.11 -7.64 -17.01
N ASN A 369 -0.44 -7.05 -16.03
CA ASN A 369 0.77 -7.62 -15.44
C ASN A 369 0.58 -7.77 -13.92
N ALA A 370 0.39 -9.02 -13.50
CA ALA A 370 0.12 -9.38 -12.10
C ALA A 370 1.36 -9.35 -11.20
N GLU A 371 2.53 -8.95 -11.73
CA GLU A 371 3.79 -8.87 -10.99
C GLU A 371 4.26 -7.43 -10.78
N ILE A 372 3.53 -6.44 -11.31
CA ILE A 372 3.92 -5.04 -11.29
C ILE A 372 2.88 -4.19 -10.54
N PRO A 373 3.24 -3.64 -9.36
CA PRO A 373 2.39 -2.75 -8.59
C PRO A 373 2.44 -1.33 -9.15
N PHE A 374 1.51 -0.50 -8.68
CA PHE A 374 1.67 0.96 -8.72
C PHE A 374 2.78 1.42 -7.75
N ALA A 375 3.33 2.62 -8.00
CA ALA A 375 4.41 3.18 -7.18
C ALA A 375 4.06 3.31 -5.69
N ASP A 376 2.77 3.52 -5.39
CA ASP A 376 2.30 3.66 -4.02
C ASP A 376 2.41 2.38 -3.18
N TYR A 377 2.70 1.23 -3.79
CA TYR A 377 3.09 0.04 -3.06
C TYR A 377 4.34 0.30 -2.20
N PHE A 378 5.30 1.09 -2.68
CA PHE A 378 6.59 1.32 -2.01
C PHE A 378 6.67 2.68 -1.30
N THR A 379 6.14 3.72 -1.91
CA THR A 379 6.28 5.12 -1.45
C THR A 379 4.93 5.79 -1.22
N ALA A 380 4.89 6.83 -0.40
CA ALA A 380 3.68 7.64 -0.25
C ALA A 380 3.38 8.42 -1.54
N ASP A 381 2.16 8.39 -2.03
CA ASP A 381 1.71 9.25 -3.13
C ASP A 381 1.12 10.55 -2.56
N LYS A 382 1.92 11.61 -2.58
CA LYS A 382 1.53 12.93 -2.05
C LYS A 382 0.85 13.82 -3.08
N SER A 383 0.55 13.29 -4.27
CA SER A 383 -0.04 14.04 -5.38
C SER A 383 -1.46 14.49 -5.06
N HIS A 384 -1.84 15.68 -5.55
CA HIS A 384 -3.22 16.16 -5.44
C HIS A 384 -4.20 15.39 -6.31
N PHE A 385 -3.70 14.75 -7.37
CA PHE A 385 -4.46 13.84 -8.22
C PHE A 385 -3.83 12.45 -8.15
N LEU A 386 -4.61 11.43 -7.79
CA LEU A 386 -4.15 10.04 -7.73
C LEU A 386 -4.44 9.33 -9.06
N ASP A 387 -3.38 9.02 -9.81
CA ASP A 387 -3.50 8.33 -11.10
C ASP A 387 -3.17 6.83 -10.97
N ARG A 388 -4.20 5.99 -11.06
CA ARG A 388 -4.17 4.53 -11.01
C ARG A 388 -4.86 3.94 -12.24
N ARG A 389 -4.50 4.48 -13.39
CA ARG A 389 -4.94 3.96 -14.69
C ARG A 389 -3.92 2.97 -15.22
N LEU A 390 -4.35 1.73 -15.48
CA LEU A 390 -3.50 0.74 -16.12
C LEU A 390 -3.23 1.14 -17.58
N PRO A 391 -1.98 1.05 -18.06
CA PRO A 391 -1.67 1.32 -19.46
C PRO A 391 -2.20 0.20 -20.35
N GLU A 392 -2.42 0.50 -21.64
CA GLU A 392 -2.80 -0.53 -22.63
C GLU A 392 -1.77 -1.68 -22.70
N LYS A 393 -0.48 -1.33 -22.64
CA LYS A 393 0.62 -2.28 -22.57
C LYS A 393 1.58 -1.89 -21.46
N THR A 394 1.94 -2.90 -20.66
CA THR A 394 2.96 -2.72 -19.63
C THR A 394 4.33 -2.57 -20.28
N GLN A 395 4.95 -1.40 -20.08
CA GLN A 395 6.30 -1.11 -20.57
C GLN A 395 7.40 -1.50 -19.57
N GLN A 396 7.04 -2.05 -18.41
CA GLN A 396 7.97 -2.38 -17.35
C GLN A 396 8.41 -3.84 -17.40
N ARG A 397 9.64 -4.12 -16.96
CA ARG A 397 10.18 -5.48 -16.84
C ARG A 397 10.67 -5.77 -15.42
N ASN A 398 10.51 -7.02 -15.00
CA ASN A 398 11.06 -7.51 -13.75
C ASN A 398 12.56 -7.82 -13.90
N LEU A 399 13.37 -7.33 -12.97
CA LEU A 399 14.77 -7.70 -12.82
C LEU A 399 14.93 -8.46 -11.49
N PHE A 400 15.70 -9.53 -11.52
CA PHE A 400 16.16 -10.19 -10.30
C PHE A 400 17.23 -9.31 -9.66
N TRP A 401 17.09 -9.05 -8.36
CA TRP A 401 18.09 -8.33 -7.58
C TRP A 401 18.86 -9.28 -6.67
N PHE A 402 20.17 -9.10 -6.63
CA PHE A 402 21.04 -9.82 -5.71
C PHE A 402 22.02 -8.86 -5.01
N PRO A 403 22.23 -8.95 -3.69
CA PRO A 403 23.11 -8.06 -2.94
C PRO A 403 24.60 -8.41 -3.15
N TYR A 404 25.13 -8.20 -4.35
CA TYR A 404 26.51 -8.55 -4.71
C TYR A 404 27.58 -7.92 -3.79
N PHE A 405 27.28 -6.79 -3.16
CA PHE A 405 28.16 -6.16 -2.18
C PHE A 405 28.45 -7.05 -0.96
N LEU A 406 27.57 -8.00 -0.62
CA LEU A 406 27.82 -8.98 0.44
C LEU A 406 28.90 -9.99 0.04
N ILE A 407 28.98 -10.38 -1.24
CA ILE A 407 30.08 -11.22 -1.76
C ILE A 407 31.39 -10.45 -1.67
N ALA A 408 31.41 -9.18 -2.06
CA ALA A 408 32.59 -8.33 -1.94
C ALA A 408 33.05 -8.20 -0.47
N SER A 409 32.10 -8.01 0.46
CA SER A 409 32.41 -7.97 1.90
C SER A 409 32.98 -9.29 2.42
N LEU A 410 32.43 -10.44 1.98
CA LEU A 410 32.92 -11.77 2.36
C LEU A 410 34.34 -12.03 1.84
N ALA A 411 34.62 -11.63 0.59
CA ALA A 411 35.97 -11.73 0.04
C ALA A 411 36.98 -10.90 0.84
N LEU A 412 36.61 -9.68 1.24
CA LEU A 412 37.43 -8.84 2.10
C LEU A 412 37.61 -9.41 3.50
N LEU A 413 36.61 -10.09 4.06
CA LEU A 413 36.71 -10.77 5.35
C LEU A 413 37.78 -11.86 5.30
N LEU A 414 37.72 -12.74 4.29
CA LEU A 414 38.68 -13.82 4.09
C LEU A 414 40.11 -13.28 3.90
N PHE A 415 40.27 -12.26 3.05
CA PHE A 415 41.54 -11.57 2.86
C PHE A 415 42.08 -10.98 4.17
N SER A 416 41.21 -10.31 4.94
CA SER A 416 41.59 -9.65 6.19
C SER A 416 41.96 -10.65 7.28
N TYR A 417 41.29 -11.80 7.32
CA TYR A 417 41.62 -12.90 8.20
C TYR A 417 43.02 -13.46 7.89
N GLN A 418 43.31 -13.76 6.61
CA GLN A 418 44.62 -14.25 6.18
C GLN A 418 45.76 -13.27 6.46
N ARG A 419 45.47 -11.97 6.44
CA ARG A 419 46.45 -10.89 6.68
C ARG A 419 46.50 -10.42 8.13
N GLY A 420 45.70 -10.98 9.04
CA GLY A 420 45.66 -10.58 10.45
C GLY A 420 45.10 -9.18 10.71
N ILE A 421 44.35 -8.60 9.77
CA ILE A 421 43.81 -7.22 9.82
C ILE A 421 42.28 -7.19 9.99
N ILE A 422 41.70 -8.20 10.65
CA ILE A 422 40.24 -8.34 10.78
C ILE A 422 39.54 -7.13 11.42
N ARG A 423 40.23 -6.39 12.29
CA ARG A 423 39.72 -5.15 12.89
C ARG A 423 39.47 -4.05 11.86
N VAL A 424 40.32 -3.98 10.82
CA VAL A 424 40.16 -3.04 9.70
C VAL A 424 38.93 -3.39 8.89
N TRP A 425 38.69 -4.67 8.63
CA TRP A 425 37.48 -5.13 7.97
C TRP A 425 36.23 -4.77 8.76
N LEU A 426 36.21 -5.04 10.07
CA LEU A 426 35.03 -4.76 10.89
C LEU A 426 34.74 -3.25 10.94
N ALA A 427 35.76 -2.42 11.15
CA ALA A 427 35.61 -0.96 11.10
C ALA A 427 35.20 -0.45 9.71
N GLY A 428 35.73 -1.05 8.64
CA GLY A 428 35.34 -0.78 7.25
C GLY A 428 33.88 -1.10 6.97
N MET A 429 33.37 -2.23 7.49
CA MET A 429 31.97 -2.61 7.32
C MET A 429 31.03 -1.68 8.10
N LEU A 430 31.40 -1.34 9.35
CA LEU A 430 30.65 -0.35 10.12
C LEU A 430 30.62 1.01 9.42
N PHE A 431 31.75 1.44 8.85
CA PHE A 431 31.83 2.67 8.07
C PHE A 431 30.96 2.61 6.81
N ALA A 432 30.98 1.49 6.08
CA ALA A 432 30.16 1.30 4.88
C ALA A 432 28.67 1.40 5.19
N PHE A 433 28.20 0.69 6.23
CA PHE A 433 26.79 0.78 6.64
C PHE A 433 26.43 2.16 7.20
N ALA A 434 27.34 2.79 7.93
CA ALA A 434 27.08 4.10 8.50
C ALA A 434 26.99 5.19 7.42
N SER A 435 27.93 5.22 6.48
CA SER A 435 28.01 6.24 5.45
C SER A 435 27.05 5.99 4.28
N PHE A 436 26.84 4.72 3.92
CA PHE A 436 26.17 4.33 2.69
C PHE A 436 25.00 3.37 2.90
N GLY A 437 24.55 3.17 4.15
CA GLY A 437 23.52 2.19 4.47
C GLY A 437 22.22 2.36 3.68
N LEU A 438 21.80 3.61 3.38
CA LEU A 438 20.64 3.86 2.53
C LEU A 438 20.87 3.42 1.06
N ILE A 439 22.10 3.59 0.53
CA ILE A 439 22.45 3.11 -0.81
C ILE A 439 22.53 1.58 -0.81
N LEU A 440 23.18 0.97 0.20
CA LEU A 440 23.28 -0.48 0.35
C LEU A 440 21.93 -1.16 0.56
N ARG A 441 20.95 -0.44 1.13
CA ARG A 441 19.57 -0.92 1.30
C ARG A 441 18.71 -0.77 0.06
N SER A 442 19.13 0.01 -0.94
CA SER A 442 18.37 0.16 -2.19
C SER A 442 18.42 -1.13 -3.02
N TYR A 443 17.35 -1.44 -3.75
CA TYR A 443 17.23 -2.71 -4.49
C TYR A 443 16.28 -2.60 -5.70
N TYR A 444 16.16 -3.67 -6.49
CA TYR A 444 15.17 -3.81 -7.55
C TYR A 444 14.11 -4.85 -7.17
N GLN A 445 12.84 -4.55 -7.37
CA GLN A 445 11.74 -5.49 -7.10
C GLN A 445 10.51 -5.11 -7.92
N MET A 446 9.81 -6.12 -8.45
CA MET A 446 8.49 -5.96 -9.09
C MET A 446 8.44 -4.87 -10.18
N GLY A 447 9.52 -4.70 -10.95
CA GLY A 447 9.57 -3.73 -12.04
C GLY A 447 10.01 -2.34 -11.62
N TRP A 448 10.42 -2.16 -10.36
CA TRP A 448 10.82 -0.88 -9.80
C TRP A 448 12.27 -0.90 -9.29
N LYS A 449 12.97 0.21 -9.50
CA LYS A 449 14.19 0.57 -8.76
C LYS A 449 13.78 1.32 -7.51
N ILE A 450 14.15 0.79 -6.35
CA ILE A 450 13.70 1.28 -5.04
C ILE A 450 14.89 1.89 -4.31
N TYR A 451 14.84 3.21 -4.12
CA TYR A 451 15.94 3.98 -3.54
C TYR A 451 15.58 4.48 -2.14
N PHE A 452 16.42 4.13 -1.17
CA PHE A 452 16.43 4.76 0.16
C PHE A 452 17.40 5.94 0.22
N GLY A 453 18.39 6.00 -0.69
CA GLY A 453 19.35 7.08 -0.85
C GLY A 453 19.18 7.81 -2.20
N PRO A 454 20.26 8.35 -2.79
CA PRO A 454 20.23 8.96 -4.12
C PRO A 454 19.93 7.95 -5.22
N GLN A 455 19.38 8.43 -6.34
CA GLN A 455 19.21 7.63 -7.55
C GLN A 455 20.57 7.34 -8.19
N LEU A 456 20.88 6.06 -8.37
CA LEU A 456 22.11 5.60 -9.00
C LEU A 456 21.78 4.67 -10.18
N PRO A 457 22.25 4.95 -11.41
CA PRO A 457 21.87 4.17 -12.59
C PRO A 457 22.39 2.72 -12.56
N PHE A 458 23.56 2.49 -11.95
CA PHE A 458 24.21 1.19 -11.80
C PHE A 458 24.30 0.77 -10.32
N LEU A 459 23.15 0.61 -9.68
CA LEU A 459 23.05 0.47 -8.22
C LEU A 459 23.99 -0.61 -7.66
N GLU A 460 23.94 -1.83 -8.19
CA GLU A 460 24.74 -2.97 -7.70
C GLU A 460 26.25 -2.71 -7.79
N PHE A 461 26.70 -2.11 -8.90
CA PHE A 461 28.09 -1.72 -9.09
C PHE A 461 28.55 -0.70 -8.05
N PHE A 462 27.74 0.34 -7.80
CA PHE A 462 28.04 1.32 -6.76
C PHE A 462 28.05 0.68 -5.37
N GLN A 463 27.10 -0.20 -5.05
CA GLN A 463 27.09 -0.89 -3.76
C GLN A 463 28.37 -1.70 -3.50
N ILE A 464 28.87 -2.42 -4.52
CA ILE A 464 30.15 -3.14 -4.44
C ILE A 464 31.31 -2.16 -4.22
N LEU A 465 31.40 -1.11 -5.05
CA LEU A 465 32.47 -0.11 -4.93
C LEU A 465 32.47 0.58 -3.57
N LEU A 466 31.31 0.83 -2.99
CA LEU A 466 31.20 1.48 -1.68
C LEU A 466 31.71 0.59 -0.56
N VAL A 467 31.43 -0.72 -0.59
CA VAL A 467 32.00 -1.66 0.38
C VAL A 467 33.52 -1.77 0.23
N LEU A 468 34.01 -1.92 -1.01
CA LEU A 468 35.46 -1.98 -1.28
C LEU A 468 36.17 -0.69 -0.88
N GLY A 469 35.64 0.45 -1.32
CA GLY A 469 36.16 1.78 -1.02
C GLY A 469 36.19 2.06 0.48
N SER A 470 35.13 1.71 1.20
CA SER A 470 35.08 1.83 2.67
C SER A 470 36.20 1.05 3.35
N PHE A 471 36.45 -0.19 2.92
CA PHE A 471 37.57 -0.98 3.43
C PHE A 471 38.92 -0.32 3.13
N PHE A 472 39.15 0.14 1.89
CA PHE A 472 40.41 0.78 1.52
C PHE A 472 40.66 2.10 2.25
N VAL A 473 39.62 2.93 2.45
CA VAL A 473 39.72 4.16 3.24
C VAL A 473 40.13 3.83 4.67
N ILE A 474 39.44 2.90 5.34
CA ILE A 474 39.77 2.52 6.71
C ILE A 474 41.15 1.87 6.79
N TRP A 475 41.52 1.02 5.84
CA TRP A 475 42.84 0.41 5.76
C TRP A 475 43.95 1.45 5.58
N PHE A 476 43.77 2.43 4.69
CA PHE A 476 44.71 3.51 4.48
C PHE A 476 44.87 4.36 5.75
N LEU A 477 43.76 4.77 6.36
CA LEU A 477 43.76 5.52 7.61
C LEU A 477 44.46 4.75 8.74
N SER A 478 44.29 3.42 8.81
CA SER A 478 44.98 2.56 9.79
C SER A 478 46.50 2.57 9.69
N ARG A 479 47.06 2.97 8.54
CA ARG A 479 48.51 3.04 8.30
C ARG A 479 49.11 4.44 8.54
N LEU A 480 48.29 5.46 8.79
CA LEU A 480 48.79 6.80 9.06
C LEU A 480 49.51 6.84 10.41
N LYS A 481 50.71 7.44 10.45
CA LYS A 481 51.57 7.50 11.66
C LYS A 481 50.85 8.08 12.89
N PHE A 482 49.88 8.97 12.71
CA PHE A 482 49.12 9.56 13.80
C PHE A 482 48.17 8.55 14.49
N MET A 483 47.67 7.51 13.79
CA MET A 483 46.85 6.46 14.42
C MET A 483 47.62 5.64 15.43
N GLY A 484 48.94 5.46 15.26
CA GLY A 484 49.79 4.79 16.24
C GLY A 484 49.83 5.48 17.61
N LYS A 485 49.45 6.76 17.67
CA LYS A 485 49.32 7.54 18.92
C LYS A 485 47.91 7.50 19.52
N ASN A 486 46.94 6.91 18.82
CA ASN A 486 45.54 6.92 19.23
C ASN A 486 44.83 5.58 18.91
N PRO A 487 44.77 4.64 19.87
CA PRO A 487 44.25 3.30 19.63
C PRO A 487 42.74 3.25 19.34
N TYR A 488 42.00 4.33 19.59
CA TYR A 488 40.54 4.38 19.41
C TYR A 488 40.11 4.93 18.05
N LEU A 489 40.99 5.62 17.31
CA LEU A 489 40.62 6.36 16.09
C LEU A 489 39.95 5.46 15.04
N LEU A 490 40.41 4.22 14.89
CA LEU A 490 39.84 3.24 13.97
C LEU A 490 38.33 3.00 14.20
N TRP A 491 37.91 2.94 15.47
CA TRP A 491 36.52 2.69 15.85
C TRP A 491 35.70 3.97 15.94
N LEU A 492 36.34 5.11 16.22
CA LEU A 492 35.63 6.39 16.30
C LEU A 492 35.13 6.88 14.94
N ILE A 493 35.84 6.59 13.84
CA ILE A 493 35.45 6.99 12.49
C ILE A 493 34.03 6.51 12.12
N PRO A 494 33.68 5.21 12.25
CA PRO A 494 32.30 4.79 12.00
C PRO A 494 31.34 5.26 13.11
N LEU A 495 31.77 5.27 14.37
CA LEU A 495 30.89 5.63 15.49
C LEU A 495 30.43 7.10 15.45
N ILE A 496 31.19 8.01 14.83
CA ILE A 496 30.86 9.44 14.76
C ILE A 496 29.57 9.73 13.99
N PHE A 497 29.16 8.85 13.07
CA PHE A 497 27.87 8.93 12.40
C PHE A 497 26.69 8.82 13.38
N GLY A 498 26.90 8.30 14.59
CA GLY A 498 25.90 8.33 15.64
C GLY A 498 25.47 9.75 16.05
N LEU A 499 26.27 10.78 15.78
CA LEU A 499 25.87 12.18 15.98
C LEU A 499 24.72 12.59 15.07
N ASP A 500 24.59 11.99 13.88
CA ASP A 500 23.49 12.28 12.96
C ASP A 500 22.15 11.89 13.57
N PHE A 501 22.09 10.84 14.41
CA PHE A 501 20.87 10.54 15.15
C PHE A 501 20.42 11.73 16.01
N LEU A 502 21.35 12.42 16.69
CA LEU A 502 21.01 13.59 17.51
C LEU A 502 20.59 14.75 16.61
N VAL A 503 21.39 15.07 15.59
CA VAL A 503 21.15 16.18 14.65
C VAL A 503 19.78 16.03 13.96
N LEU A 504 19.48 14.83 13.46
CA LEU A 504 18.22 14.52 12.77
C LEU A 504 17.01 14.43 13.72
N SER A 505 17.24 14.27 15.03
CA SER A 505 16.16 14.16 16.02
C SER A 505 15.81 15.48 16.70
N ILE A 506 16.71 16.47 16.70
CA ILE A 506 16.45 17.80 17.26
C ILE A 506 15.35 18.51 16.46
N ARG A 507 14.47 19.19 17.19
CA ARG A 507 13.30 19.89 16.69
C ARG A 507 13.24 21.27 17.32
N VAL A 508 13.01 22.27 16.47
CA VAL A 508 12.89 23.67 16.90
C VAL A 508 11.66 24.28 16.27
N SER A 509 10.86 25.01 17.05
CA SER A 509 9.76 25.81 16.51
C SER A 509 9.49 27.04 17.37
N TYR A 510 8.87 28.05 16.77
CA TYR A 510 8.37 29.23 17.47
C TYR A 510 6.86 29.27 17.34
N ILE A 511 6.14 29.05 18.45
CA ILE A 511 4.69 28.90 18.46
C ILE A 511 4.14 29.73 19.62
N SER A 512 3.19 30.62 19.34
CA SER A 512 2.50 31.45 20.34
C SER A 512 3.48 32.16 21.29
N GLU A 513 4.44 32.89 20.72
CA GLU A 513 5.45 33.68 21.45
C GLU A 513 6.44 32.87 22.30
N LYS A 514 6.55 31.56 22.05
CA LYS A 514 7.45 30.66 22.76
C LYS A 514 8.32 29.89 21.79
N TYR A 515 9.60 29.73 22.14
CA TYR A 515 10.50 28.82 21.44
C TYR A 515 10.43 27.44 22.07
N TYR A 516 10.32 26.41 21.24
CA TYR A 516 10.39 25.01 21.64
C TYR A 516 11.66 24.41 21.06
N VAL A 517 12.52 23.84 21.92
CA VAL A 517 13.77 23.17 21.52
C VAL A 517 13.85 21.81 22.19
N GLY A 518 13.88 20.73 21.41
CA GLY A 518 13.79 19.38 21.96
C GLY A 518 13.74 18.29 20.91
N PHE A 519 13.02 17.22 21.20
CA PHE A 519 12.89 16.04 20.37
C PHE A 519 11.41 15.64 20.25
N MET A 520 11.05 15.05 19.11
CA MET A 520 9.74 14.44 18.92
C MET A 520 9.83 12.96 19.29
N ARG A 521 9.13 12.55 20.35
CA ARG A 521 9.06 11.15 20.81
C ARG A 521 8.25 10.30 19.84
N ASP A 522 7.18 10.87 19.29
CA ASP A 522 6.38 10.33 18.19
C ASP A 522 6.02 11.48 17.24
N ALA A 523 5.11 11.29 16.28
CA ALA A 523 4.76 12.34 15.33
C ALA A 523 4.15 13.60 15.96
N LEU A 524 3.58 13.50 17.17
CA LEU A 524 2.82 14.57 17.82
C LEU A 524 3.35 14.93 19.22
N ASN A 525 4.07 14.03 19.88
CA ASN A 525 4.59 14.26 21.23
C ASN A 525 5.98 14.90 21.22
N PHE A 526 6.04 16.15 21.67
CA PHE A 526 7.28 16.89 21.89
C PHE A 526 7.78 16.71 23.33
N VAL A 527 9.09 16.54 23.49
CA VAL A 527 9.80 16.52 24.77
C VAL A 527 11.01 17.43 24.67
N GLY A 528 11.10 18.44 25.55
CA GLY A 528 12.21 19.39 25.51
C GLY A 528 11.98 20.61 26.38
N PHE A 529 12.50 21.74 25.92
CA PHE A 529 12.41 23.00 26.64
C PHE A 529 11.51 23.99 25.90
N GLU A 530 10.62 24.63 26.66
CA GLU A 530 9.91 25.84 26.27
C GLU A 530 10.70 27.05 26.80
N VAL A 531 11.00 28.01 25.93
CA VAL A 531 11.73 29.25 26.25
C VAL A 531 10.84 30.46 25.95
N LYS A 532 10.53 31.25 26.98
CA LYS A 532 9.72 32.48 26.88
C LYS A 532 10.59 33.71 26.54
N PRO A 533 10.00 34.85 26.08
CA PRO A 533 10.73 36.06 25.66
C PRO A 533 11.66 36.70 26.71
N PHE A 534 11.58 36.28 27.98
CA PHE A 534 12.46 36.71 29.08
C PHE A 534 13.41 35.59 29.57
N LEU A 535 13.77 34.63 28.71
CA LEU A 535 14.67 33.50 29.02
C LEU A 535 14.18 32.61 30.18
N ASN A 536 12.88 32.58 30.46
CA ASN A 536 12.32 31.59 31.37
C ASN A 536 12.25 30.24 30.63
N ILE A 537 13.08 29.29 31.08
CA ILE A 537 13.23 27.95 30.48
C ILE A 537 12.48 26.95 31.35
N THR A 538 11.50 26.27 30.76
CA THR A 538 10.76 25.20 31.43
C THR A 538 10.86 23.91 30.63
N PHE A 539 11.14 22.79 31.30
CA PHE A 539 11.07 21.47 30.66
C PHE A 539 9.61 21.09 30.49
N VAL A 540 9.24 20.67 29.27
CA VAL A 540 7.87 20.35 28.90
C VAL A 540 7.79 19.02 28.14
N LYS A 541 6.65 18.36 28.32
CA LYS A 541 6.21 17.23 27.50
C LYS A 541 4.80 17.53 27.03
N LEU A 542 4.65 17.84 25.75
CA LEU A 542 3.40 18.36 25.18
C LEU A 542 3.04 17.57 23.93
N ASP A 543 1.75 17.35 23.70
CA ASP A 543 1.25 16.92 22.39
C ASP A 543 0.89 18.17 21.58
N PHE A 544 1.37 18.21 20.34
CA PHE A 544 1.03 19.23 19.36
C PHE A 544 0.07 18.66 18.31
N PRO A 545 -0.95 19.43 17.90
CA PRO A 545 -1.77 19.09 16.72
C PRO A 545 -0.91 18.86 15.48
N SER A 546 -1.41 18.06 14.53
CA SER A 546 -0.66 17.68 13.31
C SER A 546 -0.06 18.88 12.57
N TYR A 547 -0.81 19.98 12.44
CA TYR A 547 -0.35 21.17 11.73
C TYR A 547 0.82 21.87 12.44
N LEU A 548 0.80 21.98 13.76
CA LEU A 548 1.92 22.52 14.53
C LEU A 548 3.11 21.57 14.54
N SER A 549 2.88 20.27 14.71
CA SER A 549 3.92 19.24 14.64
C SER A 549 4.66 19.27 13.30
N SER A 550 3.94 19.50 12.20
CA SER A 550 4.52 19.62 10.87
C SER A 550 5.40 20.87 10.69
N ALA A 551 5.19 21.91 11.51
CA ALA A 551 5.94 23.15 11.48
C ALA A 551 7.21 23.12 12.35
N PHE A 552 7.47 22.04 13.09
CA PHE A 552 8.76 21.89 13.78
C PHE A 552 9.89 21.74 12.77
N LEU A 553 10.77 22.74 12.75
CA LEU A 553 11.98 22.71 11.97
C LEU A 553 12.82 21.53 12.44
N LYS A 554 13.24 20.74 11.47
CA LYS A 554 14.16 19.63 11.64
C LYS A 554 15.36 19.86 10.73
N ILE A 555 16.52 19.39 11.16
CA ILE A 555 17.64 19.25 10.25
C ILE A 555 17.34 18.01 9.40
N ASP A 556 17.22 18.21 8.09
CA ASP A 556 17.00 17.14 7.13
C ASP A 556 18.21 17.06 6.19
N LEU A 557 18.76 15.86 6.04
CA LEU A 557 19.87 15.57 5.14
C LEU A 557 19.38 15.34 3.69
N LYS A 558 18.18 15.79 3.33
CA LYS A 558 17.62 15.71 1.98
C LYS A 558 18.61 16.19 0.91
N TYR A 559 19.33 17.30 1.14
CA TYR A 559 20.33 17.79 0.17
C TYR A 559 21.49 16.80 -0.07
N VAL A 560 21.86 16.03 0.95
CA VAL A 560 22.86 14.97 0.84
C VAL A 560 22.31 13.85 -0.03
N TRP A 561 21.12 13.38 0.30
CA TRP A 561 20.56 12.18 -0.31
C TRP A 561 19.91 12.42 -1.67
N ASP A 562 19.67 13.67 -2.07
CA ASP A 562 19.16 14.03 -3.40
C ASP A 562 20.31 14.30 -4.39
N ASN A 563 21.55 14.42 -3.92
CA ASN A 563 22.73 14.68 -4.73
C ASN A 563 23.77 13.54 -4.58
N PRO A 564 24.00 12.73 -5.63
CA PRO A 564 24.95 11.61 -5.56
C PRO A 564 26.35 12.01 -5.10
N ILE A 565 26.87 13.16 -5.52
CA ILE A 565 28.21 13.63 -5.12
C ILE A 565 28.25 13.93 -3.62
N SER A 566 27.20 14.57 -3.10
CA SER A 566 27.09 14.88 -1.68
C SER A 566 27.03 13.61 -0.83
N ALA A 567 26.20 12.64 -1.21
CA ALA A 567 26.10 11.36 -0.52
C ALA A 567 27.37 10.49 -0.61
N LEU A 568 28.01 10.45 -1.78
CA LEU A 568 29.14 9.54 -2.04
C LEU A 568 30.49 10.08 -1.56
N ILE A 569 30.66 11.42 -1.52
CA ILE A 569 31.96 12.06 -1.28
C ILE A 569 31.93 12.95 -0.04
N PHE A 570 31.10 14.00 -0.05
CA PHE A 570 31.18 15.03 0.99
C PHE A 570 30.71 14.51 2.36
N TYR A 571 29.60 13.78 2.38
CA TYR A 571 29.04 13.21 3.60
C TYR A 571 30.01 12.27 4.34
N PRO A 572 30.60 11.23 3.72
CA PRO A 572 31.63 10.41 4.38
C PRO A 572 32.85 11.23 4.80
N MET A 573 33.31 12.15 3.96
CA MET A 573 34.53 12.91 4.22
C MET A 573 34.38 13.82 5.46
N ILE A 574 33.24 14.50 5.61
CA ILE A 574 32.92 15.29 6.80
C ILE A 574 33.02 14.43 8.06
N HIS A 575 32.44 13.23 8.02
CA HIS A 575 32.47 12.31 9.16
C HIS A 575 33.88 11.78 9.47
N VAL A 576 34.70 11.49 8.45
CA VAL A 576 36.11 11.13 8.66
C VAL A 576 36.86 12.26 9.35
N VAL A 577 36.69 13.51 8.90
CA VAL A 577 37.32 14.69 9.52
C VAL A 577 36.84 14.87 10.96
N LEU A 578 35.54 14.80 11.21
CA LEU A 578 34.96 14.87 12.56
C LEU A 578 35.49 13.75 13.46
N GLY A 579 35.61 12.53 12.94
CA GLY A 579 36.18 11.39 13.67
C GLY A 579 37.63 11.65 14.08
N ILE A 580 38.45 12.25 13.22
CA ILE A 580 39.84 12.63 13.53
C ILE A 580 39.89 13.71 14.61
N ILE A 581 39.09 14.77 14.47
CA ILE A 581 39.03 15.88 15.44
C ILE A 581 38.55 15.36 16.80
N PHE A 582 37.46 14.60 16.82
CA PHE A 582 36.88 14.04 18.04
C PHE A 582 37.88 13.13 18.75
N SER A 583 38.59 12.31 17.99
CA SER A 583 39.62 11.42 18.52
C SER A 583 40.80 12.17 19.14
N TYR A 584 41.23 13.29 18.53
CA TYR A 584 42.25 14.18 19.11
C TYR A 584 41.79 14.81 20.43
N LEU A 585 40.53 15.22 20.53
CA LEU A 585 39.94 15.76 21.76
C LEU A 585 39.78 14.68 22.84
N LEU A 586 39.34 13.48 22.46
CA LEU A 586 39.07 12.37 23.37
C LEU A 586 40.33 11.94 24.14
N VAL A 587 41.50 11.92 23.48
CA VAL A 587 42.78 11.56 24.12
C VAL A 587 43.19 12.53 25.23
N LYS A 588 42.69 13.78 25.20
CA LYS A 588 42.97 14.77 26.27
C LYS A 588 42.12 14.55 27.53
N LEU A 589 41.11 13.68 27.49
CA LEU A 589 40.24 13.38 28.62
C LEU A 589 40.79 12.25 29.49
N SER A 590 40.33 12.17 30.75
CA SER A 590 40.68 11.07 31.65
C SER A 590 40.13 9.72 31.13
N PRO A 591 40.77 8.57 31.44
CA PRO A 591 40.32 7.26 30.95
C PRO A 591 38.87 6.92 31.30
N ARG A 592 38.37 7.40 32.44
CA ARG A 592 36.96 7.24 32.84
C ARG A 592 36.03 7.99 31.90
N LEU A 593 36.33 9.25 31.59
CA LEU A 593 35.54 10.07 30.67
C LEU A 593 35.61 9.53 29.24
N GLN A 594 36.78 9.05 28.79
CA GLN A 594 36.91 8.42 27.47
C GLN A 594 35.93 7.25 27.30
N LYS A 595 35.86 6.34 28.27
CA LYS A 595 34.93 5.20 28.25
C LYS A 595 33.47 5.64 28.22
N ILE A 596 33.10 6.68 28.99
CA ILE A 596 31.75 7.24 29.00
C ILE A 596 31.40 7.82 27.62
N CYS A 597 32.27 8.65 27.05
CA CYS A 597 32.06 9.25 25.72
C CYS A 597 31.91 8.18 24.63
N ILE A 598 32.78 7.15 24.63
CA ILE A 598 32.68 6.04 23.67
C ILE A 598 31.38 5.26 23.88
N GLY A 599 30.99 4.99 25.14
CA GLY A 599 29.75 4.29 25.46
C GLY A 599 28.51 5.04 24.94
N ILE A 600 28.46 6.36 25.13
CA ILE A 600 27.39 7.21 24.58
C ILE A 600 27.41 7.15 23.05
N LEU A 601 28.58 7.27 22.42
CA LEU A 601 28.72 7.26 20.97
C LEU A 601 28.24 5.94 20.36
N ILE A 602 28.53 4.80 21.00
CA ILE A 602 28.02 3.49 20.61
C ILE A 602 26.49 3.46 20.66
N ILE A 603 25.88 3.97 21.73
CA ILE A 603 24.42 3.98 21.89
C ILE A 603 23.76 4.80 20.77
N ILE A 604 24.22 6.03 20.54
CA ILE A 604 23.65 6.89 19.49
C ILE A 604 23.93 6.37 18.08
N PHE A 605 25.07 5.69 17.88
CA PHE A 605 25.37 4.99 16.63
C PHE A 605 24.42 3.83 16.37
N LEU A 606 24.06 3.05 17.39
CA LEU A 606 23.05 1.99 17.25
C LEU A 606 21.69 2.57 16.89
N PHE A 607 21.27 3.68 17.49
CA PHE A 607 20.03 4.37 17.10
C PHE A 607 20.08 4.89 15.65
N TYR A 608 21.23 5.43 15.23
CA TYR A 608 21.45 5.83 13.85
C TYR A 608 21.28 4.65 12.86
N LEU A 609 21.94 3.52 13.12
CA LEU A 609 21.81 2.32 12.29
C LEU A 609 20.37 1.77 12.27
N LEU A 610 19.68 1.78 13.41
CA LEU A 610 18.27 1.42 13.47
C LEU A 610 17.41 2.36 12.61
N GLY A 611 17.75 3.64 12.55
CA GLY A 611 17.13 4.61 11.64
C GLY A 611 17.29 4.23 10.17
N ILE A 612 18.50 3.84 9.76
CA ILE A 612 18.76 3.36 8.39
C ILE A 612 17.94 2.11 8.07
N LEU A 613 17.87 1.15 8.99
CA LEU A 613 17.14 -0.11 8.79
C LEU A 613 15.62 0.07 8.76
N ARG A 614 15.09 1.08 9.46
CA ARG A 614 13.65 1.36 9.56
C ARG A 614 13.17 2.43 8.59
N ALA A 615 14.05 3.09 7.85
CA ALA A 615 13.65 4.09 6.87
C ALA A 615 12.64 3.52 5.86
N ASP A 616 11.68 4.32 5.41
CA ASP A 616 10.85 3.93 4.26
C ASP A 616 11.59 4.32 2.96
N PRO A 617 11.30 3.66 1.82
CA PRO A 617 11.84 4.08 0.54
C PRO A 617 11.53 5.56 0.28
N ARG A 618 12.50 6.29 -0.27
CA ARG A 618 12.33 7.72 -0.58
C ARG A 618 11.78 7.94 -1.98
N GLN A 619 12.22 7.09 -2.92
CA GLN A 619 11.91 7.24 -4.34
C GLN A 619 11.84 5.86 -5.01
N VAL A 620 10.97 5.75 -6.00
CA VAL A 620 10.92 4.60 -6.90
C VAL A 620 10.91 5.05 -8.35
N VAL A 621 11.60 4.30 -9.21
CA VAL A 621 11.69 4.58 -10.64
C VAL A 621 11.35 3.30 -11.40
N PRO A 622 10.45 3.34 -12.39
CA PRO A 622 10.09 2.14 -13.15
C PRO A 622 11.27 1.64 -14.01
N ILE A 623 11.38 0.33 -14.14
CA ILE A 623 12.36 -0.34 -15.00
C ILE A 623 11.71 -0.59 -16.35
N LEU A 624 11.94 0.32 -17.30
CA LEU A 624 11.33 0.27 -18.62
C LEU A 624 12.03 -0.74 -19.55
N LEU A 625 11.26 -1.31 -20.48
CA LEU A 625 11.75 -1.99 -21.67
C LEU A 625 12.51 -0.95 -22.50
N GLN A 626 13.79 -1.23 -22.79
CA GLN A 626 14.64 -0.39 -23.63
C GLN A 626 14.39 -0.68 -25.11
#